data_AF-A0A2V7HBT1-F1
#
_entry.id   AF-A0A2V7HBT1-F1
#
_cell.length_a   1.000
_cell.length_b   1.000
_cell.length_c   1.000
_cell.angle_alpha   90.00
_cell.angle_beta   90.00
_cell.angle_gamma   90.00
#
_symmetry.space_group_name_H-M   'P 1'
#
loop_
_entity.id
_entity.type
_entity.pdbx_description
1 polymer ?
#
loop_
_entity_poly.entity_id
_entity_poly.type
_entity_poly.pdbx_seq_one_letter_code
_entity_poly.pdbx_strand_id
1 'polypeptide(L)'
;MREIVFALEFRGRAGPVAGSPTKRRATSAAPSQTLTTVLGADGVRTRVEKIAGERAVLESRVERFEDGTFVEDGTITYGRAGSVSFVTVGRGTVAPSPVAGRTLGAVMWTVTGGDGLFAGAQGLITSNFAVSAGGEVVDHHVARIYLRDG
;
A
#
# COMPACT_ATOMS: atom_id res chain seq x y z
N MET A 1 10.97 -21.94 -3.98
CA MET A 1 10.41 -20.59 -3.81
C MET A 1 9.64 -20.59 -2.52
N ARG A 2 9.88 -19.61 -1.64
CA ARG A 2 9.17 -19.47 -0.37
C ARG A 2 8.07 -18.43 -0.49
N GLU A 3 6.84 -18.82 -0.22
CA GLU A 3 5.70 -17.91 -0.15
C GLU A 3 5.67 -17.18 1.20
N ILE A 4 5.43 -15.87 1.17
CA ILE A 4 5.07 -15.08 2.34
C ILE A 4 3.78 -14.31 2.06
N VAL A 5 2.89 -14.31 3.04
CA VAL A 5 1.64 -13.56 3.01
C VAL A 5 1.58 -12.71 4.27
N PHE A 6 1.37 -11.41 4.12
CA PHE A 6 1.32 -10.50 5.25
C PHE A 6 0.47 -9.27 4.95
N ALA A 7 0.04 -8.58 6.00
CA ALA A 7 -0.76 -7.36 5.91
C ALA A 7 -0.09 -6.25 6.73
N LEU A 8 -0.17 -5.02 6.21
CA LEU A 8 0.36 -3.82 6.87
C LEU A 8 -0.62 -2.66 6.68
N GLU A 9 -0.88 -1.91 7.76
CA GLU A 9 -1.47 -0.58 7.67
C GLU A 9 -0.35 0.47 7.50
N PHE A 10 -0.35 1.14 6.36
CA PHE A 10 0.49 2.29 6.06
C PHE A 10 -0.25 3.58 6.39
N ARG A 11 0.47 4.56 6.95
CA ARG A 11 -0.03 5.91 7.22
C ARG A 11 0.94 6.94 6.65
N GLY A 12 0.40 7.98 6.03
CA GLY A 12 1.23 9.00 5.40
C GLY A 12 0.45 10.05 4.66
N ARG A 13 1.01 10.57 3.57
CA ARG A 13 0.42 11.65 2.79
C ARG A 13 0.49 11.39 1.30
N ALA A 14 -0.53 11.87 0.59
CA ALA A 14 -0.57 11.91 -0.86
C ALA A 14 -0.96 13.31 -1.34
N GLY A 15 -0.23 13.84 -2.31
CA GLY A 15 -0.42 15.22 -2.79
C GLY A 15 -0.08 15.39 -4.27
N PRO A 16 -0.56 16.47 -4.91
CA PRO A 16 -0.24 16.79 -6.29
C PRO A 16 1.26 17.07 -6.46
N VAL A 17 1.79 16.76 -7.64
CA VAL A 17 3.13 17.20 -8.05
C VAL A 17 3.03 18.58 -8.69
N ALA A 18 3.87 19.51 -8.25
CA ALA A 18 3.89 20.88 -8.78
C ALA A 18 4.05 20.88 -10.31
N GLY A 19 3.23 21.67 -11.00
CA GLY A 19 3.25 21.78 -12.46
C GLY A 19 2.59 20.62 -13.21
N SER A 20 1.94 19.67 -12.53
CA SER A 20 1.20 18.58 -13.17
C SER A 20 -0.26 18.54 -12.73
N PRO A 21 -1.22 18.49 -13.67
CA PRO A 21 -2.64 18.35 -13.34
C PRO A 21 -3.01 16.91 -12.90
N THR A 22 -2.27 15.91 -13.37
CA THR A 22 -2.61 14.49 -13.21
C THR A 22 -1.69 13.72 -12.28
N LYS A 23 -0.45 14.19 -12.08
CA LYS A 23 0.55 13.47 -11.29
C LYS A 23 0.45 13.80 -9.81
N ARG A 24 0.55 12.77 -9.00
CA ARG A 24 0.62 12.85 -7.54
C ARG A 24 1.79 12.01 -7.03
N ARG A 25 2.21 12.30 -5.81
CA ARG A 25 3.18 11.49 -5.07
C ARG A 25 2.57 11.09 -3.74
N ALA A 26 2.79 9.84 -3.35
CA ALA A 26 2.45 9.38 -2.02
C ALA A 26 3.70 8.89 -1.29
N THR A 27 3.75 9.21 0.00
CA THR A 27 4.74 8.68 0.92
C THR A 27 4.01 8.25 2.18
N SER A 28 4.16 6.98 2.54
CA SER A 28 3.55 6.43 3.74
C SER A 28 4.48 5.43 4.40
N ALA A 29 4.22 5.14 5.68
CA ALA A 29 5.01 4.18 6.42
C ALA A 29 4.13 3.30 7.31
N ALA A 30 4.57 2.07 7.47
CA ALA A 30 3.95 1.08 8.34
C ALA A 30 5.01 0.63 9.37
N PRO A 31 4.81 0.84 10.67
CA PRO A 31 5.68 0.21 11.67
C PRO A 31 5.47 -1.31 11.67
N SER A 32 6.38 -2.04 12.32
CA SER A 32 6.10 -3.41 12.73
C SER A 32 4.79 -3.44 13.53
N GLN A 33 3.90 -4.38 13.19
CA GLN A 33 2.54 -4.38 13.70
C GLN A 33 1.95 -5.79 13.76
N THR A 34 0.93 -5.94 14.60
CA THR A 34 -0.02 -7.04 14.54
C THR A 34 -1.38 -6.51 14.09
N LEU A 35 -1.93 -7.09 13.03
CA LEU A 35 -3.31 -6.90 12.63
C LEU A 35 -4.14 -8.08 13.12
N THR A 36 -5.12 -7.82 13.97
CA THR A 36 -6.02 -8.85 14.50
C THR A 36 -7.43 -8.59 14.01
N THR A 37 -8.05 -9.63 13.43
CA THR A 37 -9.47 -9.65 13.07
C THR A 37 -10.17 -10.71 13.91
N VAL A 38 -11.24 -10.33 14.60
CA VAL A 38 -12.07 -11.25 15.39
C VAL A 38 -13.49 -11.21 14.87
N LEU A 39 -14.00 -12.38 14.46
CA LEU A 39 -15.40 -12.58 14.10
C LEU A 39 -16.14 -13.03 15.36
N GLY A 40 -16.99 -12.18 15.91
CA GLY A 40 -17.84 -12.48 17.06
C GLY A 40 -19.32 -12.39 16.71
N ALA A 41 -20.17 -12.83 17.63
CA ALA A 41 -21.63 -12.72 17.48
C ALA A 41 -22.09 -11.26 17.26
N ASP A 42 -21.39 -10.29 17.86
CA ASP A 42 -21.70 -8.86 17.77
C ASP A 42 -21.02 -8.17 16.56
N GLY A 43 -20.37 -8.94 15.68
CA GLY A 43 -19.76 -8.44 14.44
C GLY A 43 -18.25 -8.62 14.34
N VAL A 44 -17.64 -7.85 13.42
CA VAL A 44 -16.20 -7.92 13.11
C VAL A 44 -15.47 -6.83 13.89
N ARG A 45 -14.48 -7.24 14.69
CA ARG A 45 -13.58 -6.32 15.39
C ARG A 45 -12.20 -6.39 14.77
N THR A 46 -11.59 -5.24 14.56
CA THR A 46 -10.22 -5.12 14.04
C THR A 46 -9.36 -4.31 15.00
N ARG A 47 -8.09 -4.70 15.13
CA ARG A 47 -7.08 -3.95 15.89
C ARG A 47 -5.76 -3.99 15.14
N VAL A 48 -5.18 -2.81 14.94
CA VAL A 48 -3.78 -2.63 14.54
C VAL A 48 -3.01 -2.21 15.78
N GLU A 49 -2.07 -3.04 16.21
CA GLU A 49 -1.17 -2.72 17.32
C GLU A 49 0.25 -2.60 16.81
N LYS A 50 0.89 -1.48 17.13
CA LYS A 50 2.30 -1.24 16.80
C LYS A 50 3.16 -2.02 17.78
N ILE A 51 4.14 -2.74 17.27
CA ILE A 51 5.11 -3.50 18.07
C ILE A 51 6.53 -3.05 17.74
N ALA A 52 7.48 -3.37 18.61
CA ALA A 52 8.90 -3.08 18.37
C ALA A 52 9.40 -3.85 17.13
N GLY A 53 10.17 -3.16 16.28
CA GLY A 53 10.77 -3.75 15.08
C GLY A 53 11.11 -2.70 14.03
N GLU A 54 11.32 -3.18 12.80
CA GLU A 54 11.60 -2.34 11.64
C GLU A 54 10.33 -1.62 11.15
N ARG A 55 10.49 -0.75 10.16
CA ARG A 55 9.40 0.00 9.52
C ARG A 55 9.45 -0.19 8.01
N ALA A 56 8.29 -0.41 7.41
CA ALA A 56 8.13 -0.34 5.96
C ALA A 56 7.85 1.10 5.52
N VAL A 57 8.40 1.51 4.38
CA VAL A 57 8.19 2.84 3.77
C VAL A 57 7.79 2.65 2.31
N LEU A 58 6.64 3.20 1.94
CA LEU A 58 6.14 3.30 0.58
C LEU A 58 6.50 4.68 0.01
N GLU A 59 7.08 4.69 -1.17
CA GLU A 59 7.21 5.87 -2.02
C GLU A 59 6.67 5.56 -3.40
N SER A 60 5.67 6.31 -3.85
CA SER A 60 5.00 6.04 -5.12
C SER A 60 4.68 7.30 -5.91
N ARG A 61 4.52 7.09 -7.22
CA ARG A 61 4.09 8.07 -8.20
C ARG A 61 2.75 7.61 -8.74
N VAL A 62 1.77 8.50 -8.75
CA VAL A 62 0.41 8.21 -9.20
C VAL A 62 0.09 9.10 -10.38
N GLU A 63 -0.49 8.51 -11.42
CA GLU A 63 -1.05 9.21 -12.56
C GLU A 63 -2.56 8.99 -12.60
N ARG A 64 -3.32 10.08 -12.46
CA ARG A 64 -4.79 10.05 -12.53
C ARG A 64 -5.30 10.28 -13.94
N PHE A 65 -6.39 9.59 -14.26
CA PHE A 65 -7.12 9.76 -15.51
C PHE A 65 -8.45 10.49 -15.27
N GLU A 66 -9.04 11.00 -16.35
CA GLU A 66 -10.28 11.79 -16.30
C GLU A 66 -11.50 10.96 -15.87
N ASP A 67 -11.49 9.66 -16.15
CA ASP A 67 -12.53 8.70 -15.75
C ASP A 67 -12.50 8.35 -14.24
N GLY A 68 -11.62 8.99 -13.48
CA GLY A 68 -11.46 8.75 -12.04
C GLY A 68 -10.60 7.53 -11.70
N THR A 69 -10.07 6.82 -12.69
CA THR A 69 -9.10 5.74 -12.46
C THR A 69 -7.67 6.28 -12.35
N PHE A 70 -6.74 5.42 -11.94
CA PHE A 70 -5.32 5.79 -11.88
C PHE A 70 -4.40 4.60 -12.09
N VAL A 71 -3.13 4.89 -12.37
CA VAL A 71 -2.02 3.94 -12.26
C VAL A 71 -0.98 4.47 -11.28
N GLU A 72 -0.20 3.55 -10.74
CA GLU A 72 0.79 3.81 -9.72
C GLU A 72 2.00 2.88 -9.89
N ASP A 73 3.18 3.47 -9.73
CA ASP A 73 4.45 2.75 -9.62
C ASP A 73 5.22 3.26 -8.41
N GLY A 74 6.05 2.40 -7.84
CA GLY A 74 6.80 2.79 -6.65
C GLY A 74 7.68 1.70 -6.08
N THR A 75 8.16 1.99 -4.88
CA THR A 75 9.00 1.10 -4.09
C THR A 75 8.46 1.02 -2.66
N ILE A 76 8.48 -0.18 -2.09
CA ILE A 76 8.26 -0.41 -0.66
C ILE A 76 9.57 -0.95 -0.08
N THR A 77 10.15 -0.22 0.87
CA THR A 77 11.35 -0.65 1.60
C THR A 77 10.95 -1.20 2.96
N TYR A 78 11.31 -2.46 3.26
CA TYR A 78 10.99 -3.17 4.51
C TYR A 78 12.15 -3.11 5.50
N GLY A 79 12.52 -1.90 5.92
CA GLY A 79 13.67 -1.67 6.80
C GLY A 79 14.97 -2.26 6.21
N ARG A 80 15.77 -2.91 7.06
CA ARG A 80 17.03 -3.56 6.64
C ARG A 80 16.85 -4.81 5.78
N ALA A 81 15.64 -5.35 5.66
CA ALA A 81 15.41 -6.56 4.87
C ALA A 81 15.55 -6.31 3.35
N GLY A 82 15.44 -5.07 2.90
CA GLY A 82 15.49 -4.71 1.48
C GLY A 82 14.16 -4.12 1.00
N SER A 83 13.92 -4.17 -0.31
CA SER A 83 12.78 -3.48 -0.93
C SER A 83 12.17 -4.27 -2.07
N VAL A 84 10.95 -3.88 -2.46
CA VAL A 84 10.30 -4.33 -3.70
C VAL A 84 9.89 -3.13 -4.52
N SER A 85 10.05 -3.24 -5.84
CA SER A 85 9.46 -2.30 -6.80
C SER A 85 8.19 -2.91 -7.40
N PHE A 86 7.24 -2.05 -7.76
CA PHE A 86 5.94 -2.50 -8.24
C PHE A 86 5.35 -1.55 -9.29
N VAL A 87 4.40 -2.08 -10.06
CA VAL A 87 3.54 -1.30 -10.98
C VAL A 87 2.09 -1.78 -10.88
N THR A 88 1.12 -0.90 -11.17
CA THR A 88 -0.30 -1.26 -11.23
C THR A 88 -0.61 -2.37 -12.23
N VAL A 89 -1.41 -3.34 -11.79
CA VAL A 89 -2.09 -4.29 -12.66
C VAL A 89 -3.43 -3.68 -13.08
N GLY A 90 -3.60 -3.43 -14.38
CA GLY A 90 -4.81 -2.77 -14.89
C GLY A 90 -4.87 -1.30 -14.46
N ARG A 91 -5.89 -0.95 -13.67
CA ARG A 91 -6.07 0.40 -13.10
C ARG A 91 -6.60 0.33 -11.67
N GLY A 92 -6.17 1.28 -10.84
CA GLY A 92 -6.79 1.57 -9.56
C GLY A 92 -8.06 2.41 -9.74
N THR A 93 -8.93 2.37 -8.73
CA THR A 93 -10.17 3.14 -8.70
C THR A 93 -10.25 4.00 -7.44
N VAL A 94 -10.88 5.16 -7.56
CA VAL A 94 -11.27 5.99 -6.41
C VAL A 94 -12.75 6.33 -6.46
N ALA A 95 -13.36 6.43 -5.28
CA ALA A 95 -14.75 6.79 -5.11
C ALA A 95 -14.94 7.70 -3.89
N PRO A 96 -16.03 8.48 -3.82
CA PRO A 96 -16.42 9.15 -2.59
C PRO A 96 -16.53 8.17 -1.43
N SER A 97 -16.07 8.57 -0.25
CA SER A 97 -16.26 7.79 0.98
C SER A 97 -17.63 8.09 1.59
N PRO A 98 -18.26 7.12 2.29
CA PRO A 98 -19.41 7.41 3.15
C PRO A 98 -19.06 8.34 4.32
N VAL A 99 -17.77 8.51 4.64
CA VAL A 99 -17.30 9.52 5.60
C VAL A 99 -17.03 10.82 4.84
N ALA A 100 -17.75 11.89 5.22
CA ALA A 100 -17.62 13.20 4.58
C ALA A 100 -16.17 13.70 4.53
N GLY A 101 -15.78 14.28 3.39
CA GLY A 101 -14.44 14.82 3.19
C GLY A 101 -13.34 13.76 3.01
N ARG A 102 -13.71 12.50 2.76
CA ARG A 102 -12.77 11.42 2.43
C ARG A 102 -13.07 10.79 1.07
N THR A 103 -12.00 10.27 0.46
CA THR A 103 -12.05 9.41 -0.73
C THR A 103 -11.58 8.04 -0.32
N LEU A 104 -12.21 6.99 -0.84
CA LEU A 104 -11.72 5.63 -0.74
C LEU A 104 -11.22 5.15 -2.10
N GLY A 105 -10.27 4.23 -2.12
CA GLY A 105 -9.78 3.65 -3.35
C GLY A 105 -9.17 2.29 -3.12
N ALA A 106 -8.97 1.59 -4.24
CA ALA A 106 -8.31 0.30 -4.25
C ALA A 106 -7.49 0.15 -5.53
N VAL A 107 -6.37 -0.56 -5.41
CA VAL A 107 -5.48 -0.87 -6.53
C VAL A 107 -4.76 -2.19 -6.27
N MET A 108 -4.40 -2.89 -7.33
CA MET A 108 -3.51 -4.05 -7.28
C MET A 108 -2.20 -3.71 -7.97
N TRP A 109 -1.10 -4.16 -7.39
CA TRP A 109 0.23 -4.03 -7.95
C TRP A 109 0.87 -5.40 -8.16
N THR A 110 1.68 -5.50 -9.21
CA THR A 110 2.58 -6.63 -9.43
C THR A 110 3.99 -6.23 -9.03
N VAL A 111 4.69 -7.11 -8.31
CA VAL A 111 6.10 -6.93 -7.97
C VAL A 111 6.94 -7.11 -9.23
N THR A 112 7.71 -6.09 -9.58
CA THR A 112 8.55 -6.07 -10.79
C THR A 112 10.04 -6.27 -10.49
N GLY A 113 10.43 -6.15 -9.23
CA GLY A 113 11.79 -6.40 -8.77
C GLY A 113 11.90 -6.31 -7.27
N GLY A 114 13.06 -6.68 -6.74
CA GLY A 114 13.37 -6.52 -5.33
C GLY A 114 14.87 -6.57 -5.07
N ASP A 115 15.24 -6.14 -3.87
CA ASP A 115 16.61 -6.00 -3.38
C ASP A 115 16.77 -6.60 -1.98
N GLY A 116 17.99 -6.90 -1.57
CA GLY A 116 18.31 -7.55 -0.30
C GLY A 116 17.64 -8.93 -0.19
N LEU A 117 16.91 -9.17 0.91
CA LEU A 117 16.16 -10.42 1.13
C LEU A 117 14.96 -10.57 0.18
N PHE A 118 14.64 -9.54 -0.60
CA PHE A 118 13.63 -9.55 -1.66
C PHE A 118 14.24 -9.67 -3.07
N ALA A 119 15.54 -9.92 -3.20
CA ALA A 119 16.18 -10.10 -4.50
C ALA A 119 15.48 -11.18 -5.34
N GLY A 120 14.99 -10.79 -6.52
CA GLY A 120 14.25 -11.68 -7.42
C GLY A 120 12.84 -12.03 -6.96
N ALA A 121 12.26 -11.29 -6.02
CA ALA A 121 10.88 -11.46 -5.56
C ALA A 121 9.86 -11.25 -6.69
N GLN A 122 8.77 -12.00 -6.62
CA GLN A 122 7.60 -11.89 -7.51
C GLN A 122 6.34 -11.95 -6.66
N GLY A 123 5.22 -11.44 -7.16
CA GLY A 123 3.94 -11.55 -6.47
C GLY A 123 3.02 -10.37 -6.68
N LEU A 124 1.98 -10.32 -5.87
CA LEU A 124 0.96 -9.28 -5.92
C LEU A 124 0.82 -8.59 -4.57
N ILE A 125 0.46 -7.31 -4.61
CA ILE A 125 0.09 -6.51 -3.45
C ILE A 125 -1.24 -5.85 -3.78
N THR A 126 -2.22 -6.00 -2.89
CA THR A 126 -3.46 -5.21 -2.97
C THR A 126 -3.37 -4.06 -1.97
N SER A 127 -3.87 -2.90 -2.37
CA SER A 127 -4.00 -1.72 -1.53
C SER A 127 -5.48 -1.33 -1.46
N ASN A 128 -5.96 -1.06 -0.25
CA ASN A 128 -7.28 -0.50 0.02
C ASN A 128 -7.12 0.66 0.99
N PHE A 129 -7.41 1.87 0.51
CA PHE A 129 -7.00 3.09 1.19
C PHE A 129 -8.13 4.10 1.33
N ALA A 130 -7.96 4.98 2.31
CA ALA A 130 -8.72 6.20 2.46
C ALA A 130 -7.77 7.41 2.47
N VAL A 131 -8.18 8.48 1.78
CA VAL A 131 -7.48 9.76 1.77
C VAL A 131 -8.41 10.84 2.28
N SER A 132 -7.95 11.64 3.23
CA SER A 132 -8.67 12.83 3.70
C SER A 132 -8.54 14.00 2.74
N ALA A 133 -9.39 15.02 2.89
CA ALA A 133 -9.27 16.28 2.16
C ALA A 133 -7.89 16.95 2.32
N GLY A 134 -7.23 16.79 3.48
CA GLY A 134 -5.88 17.29 3.74
C GLY A 134 -4.76 16.45 3.16
N GLY A 135 -5.08 15.35 2.45
CA GLY A 135 -4.10 14.45 1.85
C GLY A 135 -3.52 13.39 2.80
N GLU A 136 -3.97 13.32 4.06
CA GLU A 136 -3.61 12.22 4.98
C GLU A 136 -4.16 10.89 4.45
N VAL A 137 -3.31 9.87 4.43
CA VAL A 137 -3.57 8.53 3.89
C VAL A 137 -3.57 7.50 5.01
N VAL A 138 -4.55 6.61 5.00
CA VAL A 138 -4.52 5.31 5.68
C VAL A 138 -4.74 4.24 4.62
N ASP A 139 -3.79 3.34 4.48
CA ASP A 139 -3.76 2.37 3.39
C ASP A 139 -3.45 0.97 3.94
N HIS A 140 -4.35 0.02 3.69
CA HIS A 140 -4.20 -1.35 4.12
C HIS A 140 -3.71 -2.19 2.96
N HIS A 141 -2.53 -2.77 3.12
CA HIS A 141 -1.96 -3.68 2.15
C HIS A 141 -2.18 -5.13 2.56
N VAL A 142 -2.46 -6.00 1.57
CA VAL A 142 -2.25 -7.44 1.69
C VAL A 142 -1.29 -7.86 0.58
N ALA A 143 -0.13 -8.38 0.97
CA ALA A 143 0.90 -8.83 0.06
C ALA A 143 0.94 -10.36 0.02
N ARG A 144 1.09 -10.92 -1.18
CA ARG A 144 1.45 -12.32 -1.43
C ARG A 144 2.68 -12.34 -2.32
N ILE A 145 3.83 -12.58 -1.71
CA ILE A 145 5.14 -12.47 -2.35
C ILE A 145 5.85 -13.82 -2.29
N TYR A 146 6.47 -14.20 -3.40
CA TYR A 146 7.32 -15.38 -3.53
C TYR A 146 8.77 -14.94 -3.57
N LEU A 147 9.54 -15.42 -2.63
CA LEU A 147 10.97 -15.19 -2.52
C LEU A 147 11.73 -16.37 -3.13
N ARG A 148 12.90 -16.09 -3.72
CA ARG A 148 13.82 -17.16 -4.10
C ARG A 148 14.27 -17.91 -2.85
N ASP A 149 14.47 -19.22 -3.00
CA ASP A 149 15.15 -19.98 -1.95
C ASP A 149 16.61 -19.49 -1.93
N GLY A 150 17.14 -19.28 -0.72
CA GLY A 150 18.53 -18.87 -0.51
C GLY A 150 19.51 -20.00 -0.78
#